data_AF-A0A4S4EDZ3-F1
#
_entry.id   AF-A0A4S4EDZ3-F1
#
_cell.length_a   1.000
_cell.length_b   1.000
_cell.length_c   1.000
_cell.angle_alpha   90.00
_cell.angle_beta   90.00
_cell.angle_gamma   90.00
#
_symmetry.space_group_name_H-M   'P 1'
#
loop_
_entity.id
_entity.type
_entity.pdbx_description
1 polymer ?
#
loop_
_entity_poly.entity_id
_entity_poly.type
_entity_poly.pdbx_seq_one_letter_code
_entity_poly.pdbx_strand_id
1 'polypeptide(L)'
;MLVRWFRTCVQSKTNDQIIDPYLVGSIAPECLREFVKISWNCLLDTGTERPSMYDVVGSLNIALLLQQIWHYDIEVGSSSHNDPVKERFCHAYNNVLSYDGAFDTSDPDTGTNGLLIKKI
;
A
#
# COMPACT_ATOMS: atom_id res chain seq x y z
N MET A 1 1.15 -22.49 -7.06
CA MET A 1 2.55 -22.16 -7.43
C MET A 1 2.80 -20.65 -7.42
N LEU A 2 1.85 -19.81 -7.88
CA LEU A 2 2.01 -18.35 -7.92
C LEU A 2 1.88 -17.65 -6.56
N VAL A 3 0.90 -18.04 -5.72
CA VAL A 3 0.69 -17.44 -4.38
C VAL A 3 1.93 -17.54 -3.50
N ARG A 4 2.57 -18.73 -3.48
CA ARG A 4 3.82 -18.96 -2.74
C ARG A 4 4.96 -18.08 -3.25
N TRP A 5 5.12 -17.97 -4.58
CA TRP A 5 6.13 -17.10 -5.18
C TRP A 5 5.92 -15.64 -4.79
N PHE A 6 4.69 -15.12 -4.94
CA PHE A 6 4.33 -13.78 -4.53
C PHE A 6 4.67 -13.53 -3.05
N ARG A 7 4.27 -14.44 -2.15
CA ARG A 7 4.58 -14.31 -0.71
C ARG A 7 6.08 -14.23 -0.46
N THR A 8 6.88 -15.09 -1.11
CA THR A 8 8.34 -15.07 -1.00
C THR A 8 8.94 -13.76 -1.51
N CYS A 9 8.47 -13.22 -2.63
CA CYS A 9 8.94 -11.94 -3.16
C CYS A 9 8.64 -10.78 -2.22
N VAL A 10 7.41 -10.73 -1.67
CA VAL A 10 6.99 -9.69 -0.72
C VAL A 10 7.80 -9.76 0.60
N GLN A 11 7.96 -10.96 1.18
CA GLN A 11 8.72 -11.16 2.42
C GLN A 11 10.21 -10.83 2.25
N SER A 12 10.79 -11.14 1.10
CA SER A 12 12.19 -10.83 0.79
C SER A 12 12.43 -9.36 0.42
N LYS A 13 11.39 -8.51 0.47
CA LYS A 13 11.41 -7.10 0.04
C LYS A 13 11.90 -6.92 -1.41
N THR A 14 11.80 -7.95 -2.24
CA THR A 14 12.15 -7.91 -3.66
C THR A 14 10.95 -7.50 -4.51
N ASN A 15 10.31 -6.39 -4.14
CA ASN A 15 9.10 -5.89 -4.81
C ASN A 15 9.34 -5.67 -6.31
N ASP A 16 10.56 -5.29 -6.70
CA ASP A 16 10.97 -5.07 -8.09
C ASP A 16 10.83 -6.32 -8.99
N GLN A 17 10.75 -7.52 -8.42
CA GLN A 17 10.53 -8.77 -9.17
C GLN A 17 9.04 -9.09 -9.39
N ILE A 18 8.15 -8.42 -8.64
CA ILE A 18 6.69 -8.60 -8.74
C ILE A 18 6.12 -7.68 -9.82
N ILE A 19 6.76 -6.53 -10.04
CA ILE A 19 6.32 -5.52 -10.99
C ILE A 19 6.63 -5.99 -12.41
N ASP A 20 5.66 -5.82 -13.31
CA ASP A 20 5.90 -5.99 -14.74
C ASP A 20 7.06 -5.06 -15.18
N PRO A 21 8.09 -5.56 -15.90
CA PRO A 21 9.22 -4.75 -16.33
C PRO A 21 8.85 -3.45 -17.06
N TYR A 22 7.72 -3.42 -17.77
CA TYR A 22 7.23 -2.22 -18.47
C TYR A 22 6.59 -1.18 -17.55
N LEU A 23 6.27 -1.55 -16.31
CA LEU A 23 5.66 -0.68 -15.31
C LEU A 23 6.67 -0.13 -14.30
N VAL A 24 7.91 -0.61 -14.34
CA VAL A 24 9.00 -0.14 -13.47
C VAL A 24 9.21 1.36 -13.69
N GLY A 25 9.23 2.12 -12.59
CA GLY A 25 9.39 3.58 -12.60
C GLY A 25 8.18 4.37 -13.11
N SER A 26 7.07 3.70 -13.47
CA SER A 26 5.82 4.34 -13.91
C SER A 26 4.71 4.27 -12.87
N ILE A 27 4.94 3.54 -11.77
CA ILE A 27 3.99 3.39 -10.66
C ILE A 27 4.54 4.11 -9.43
N ALA A 28 3.68 4.86 -8.76
CA ALA A 28 3.97 5.48 -7.48
C ALA A 28 4.35 4.41 -6.44
N PRO A 29 5.48 4.54 -5.73
CA PRO A 29 5.90 3.56 -4.73
C PRO A 29 4.80 3.26 -3.67
N GLU A 30 4.06 4.28 -3.26
CA GLU A 30 2.98 4.20 -2.28
C GLU A 30 1.74 3.48 -2.83
N CYS A 31 1.40 3.73 -4.10
CA CYS A 31 0.34 3.01 -4.80
C CYS A 31 0.67 1.51 -4.85
N LEU A 32 1.90 1.17 -5.25
CA LEU A 32 2.35 -0.21 -5.31
C LEU A 32 2.32 -0.87 -3.92
N ARG A 33 2.73 -0.15 -2.87
CA ARG A 33 2.68 -0.65 -1.49
C ARG A 33 1.25 -1.03 -1.08
N GLU A 34 0.27 -0.17 -1.35
CA GLU A 34 -1.12 -0.47 -1.02
C GLU A 34 -1.68 -1.62 -1.85
N PHE A 35 -1.29 -1.70 -3.14
CA PHE A 35 -1.68 -2.80 -4.02
C PHE A 35 -1.12 -4.16 -3.55
N VAL A 36 0.15 -4.20 -3.14
CA VAL A 36 0.79 -5.40 -2.59
C VAL A 36 0.11 -5.82 -1.28
N LYS A 37 -0.20 -4.86 -0.41
CA LYS A 37 -0.90 -5.11 0.86
C LYS A 37 -2.30 -5.71 0.64
N ILE A 38 -3.12 -5.14 -0.25
CA ILE A 38 -4.45 -5.71 -0.50
C ILE A 38 -4.35 -7.09 -1.18
N SER A 39 -3.38 -7.27 -2.09
CA SER A 39 -3.10 -8.56 -2.72
C SER A 39 -2.70 -9.62 -1.69
N TRP A 40 -1.86 -9.26 -0.72
CA TRP A 40 -1.47 -10.14 0.39
C TRP A 40 -2.68 -10.59 1.21
N ASN A 41 -3.51 -9.65 1.65
CA ASN A 41 -4.68 -9.93 2.48
C ASN A 41 -5.72 -10.79 1.74
N CYS A 42 -5.92 -10.57 0.44
CA CYS A 42 -6.79 -11.40 -0.40
C CYS A 42 -6.29 -12.85 -0.50
N LEU A 43 -4.98 -13.07 -0.35
CA LEU A 43 -4.33 -14.35 -0.48
C LEU A 43 -4.18 -15.09 0.85
N LEU A 44 -4.69 -14.59 1.97
CA LEU A 44 -4.63 -15.30 3.27
C LEU A 44 -5.26 -16.69 3.19
N ASP A 45 -4.68 -17.66 3.91
CA ASP A 45 -5.13 -19.05 3.85
C ASP A 45 -6.50 -19.21 4.51
N THR A 46 -6.75 -18.49 5.61
CA THR A 46 -8.03 -18.45 6.30
C THR A 46 -9.02 -17.54 5.56
N GLY A 47 -10.11 -18.12 5.03
CA GLY A 47 -11.11 -17.37 4.27
C GLY A 47 -11.79 -16.23 5.03
N THR A 48 -11.93 -16.35 6.36
CA THR A 48 -12.53 -15.32 7.21
C THR A 48 -11.63 -14.13 7.51
N GLU A 49 -10.32 -14.26 7.29
CA GLU A 49 -9.35 -13.17 7.44
C GLU A 49 -9.18 -12.37 6.15
N ARG A 50 -9.71 -12.89 5.03
CA ARG A 50 -9.69 -12.19 3.75
C ARG A 50 -10.61 -10.96 3.80
N PRO A 51 -10.20 -9.85 3.18
CA PRO A 51 -11.02 -8.65 3.13
C PRO A 51 -12.31 -8.88 2.35
N SER A 52 -13.36 -8.15 2.68
CA SER A 52 -14.57 -8.14 1.87
C SER A 52 -14.32 -7.41 0.55
N MET A 53 -15.14 -7.68 -0.47
CA MET A 53 -15.03 -6.95 -1.75
C MET A 53 -15.17 -5.43 -1.57
N TYR A 54 -15.93 -4.98 -0.56
CA TYR A 54 -16.04 -3.56 -0.22
C TYR A 54 -14.69 -3.00 0.25
N ASP A 55 -13.99 -3.70 1.15
CA ASP A 55 -12.68 -3.30 1.66
C ASP A 55 -11.60 -3.32 0.56
N VAL A 56 -11.69 -4.30 -0.35
CA VAL A 56 -10.82 -4.38 -1.53
C VAL A 56 -10.99 -3.16 -2.42
N VAL A 57 -12.23 -2.81 -2.77
CA VAL A 57 -12.51 -1.62 -3.61
C VAL A 57 -12.08 -0.34 -2.90
N GLY A 58 -12.30 -0.23 -1.59
CA GLY A 58 -11.80 0.89 -0.78
C GLY A 58 -10.29 1.07 -0.88
N SER A 59 -9.54 -0.03 -0.71
CA SER A 59 -8.07 -0.03 -0.79
C SER A 59 -7.57 0.30 -2.21
N LEU A 60 -8.26 -0.19 -3.25
CA LEU A 60 -7.93 0.13 -4.64
C LEU A 60 -8.17 1.60 -4.97
N ASN A 61 -9.23 2.22 -4.43
CA ASN A 61 -9.44 3.67 -4.58
C ASN A 61 -8.31 4.48 -3.93
N ILE A 62 -7.79 4.02 -2.79
CA ILE A 62 -6.63 4.64 -2.13
C ILE A 62 -5.38 4.49 -3.01
N ALA A 63 -5.11 3.29 -3.55
CA ALA A 63 -3.98 3.07 -4.45
C ALA A 63 -4.05 3.97 -5.70
N LEU A 64 -5.24 4.09 -6.30
CA LEU A 64 -5.47 4.97 -7.45
C LEU A 64 -5.20 6.45 -7.10
N LEU A 65 -5.69 6.91 -5.96
CA LEU A 65 -5.46 8.27 -5.48
C LEU A 65 -3.95 8.54 -5.30
N LEU A 66 -3.21 7.60 -4.72
CA LEU A 66 -1.76 7.70 -4.54
C LEU A 66 -1.03 7.83 -5.89
N GLN A 67 -1.46 7.08 -6.91
CA GLN A 67 -0.90 7.20 -8.26
C GLN A 67 -1.17 8.57 -8.88
N GLN A 68 -2.39 9.10 -8.73
CA GLN A 68 -2.77 10.41 -9.27
C GLN A 68 -1.98 11.54 -8.63
N ILE A 69 -1.78 11.48 -7.31
CA ILE A 69 -0.97 12.45 -6.57
C ILE A 69 0.47 12.40 -7.06
N TRP A 70 1.06 11.22 -7.21
CA TRP A 70 2.43 11.06 -7.69
C TRP A 70 2.64 11.63 -9.10
N HIS A 71 1.69 11.42 -10.02
CA HIS A 71 1.73 12.08 -11.33
C HIS A 71 1.63 13.61 -11.23
N TYR A 72 0.75 14.11 -10.35
CA TYR A 72 0.61 15.55 -10.15
C TYR A 72 1.88 16.19 -9.60
N ASP A 73 2.55 15.56 -8.62
CA ASP A 73 3.80 16.07 -8.07
C ASP A 73 4.93 16.11 -9.12
N ILE A 74 4.94 15.16 -10.06
CA ILE A 74 5.87 15.14 -11.19
C ILE A 74 5.56 16.27 -12.19
N GLU A 75 4.28 16.52 -12.48
CA GLU A 75 3.85 17.56 -13.43
C GLU A 75 3.99 18.99 -12.88
N VAL A 76 3.81 19.20 -11.56
CA VAL A 76 3.69 20.53 -10.95
C VAL A 76 5.01 21.07 -10.38
N GLY A 77 6.15 20.48 -10.77
CA GLY A 77 7.47 21.11 -10.68
C GLY A 77 7.61 22.43 -11.46
N SER A 78 6.55 22.94 -12.09
CA SER A 78 6.52 24.23 -12.79
C SER A 78 5.14 24.92 -12.73
N SER A 79 5.02 25.90 -11.84
CA SER A 79 4.17 27.11 -11.93
C SER A 79 2.63 27.03 -11.67
N SER A 80 2.22 27.65 -10.56
CA SER A 80 1.04 28.53 -10.37
C SER A 80 -0.20 28.06 -9.59
N HIS A 81 -0.88 29.08 -9.05
CA HIS A 81 -1.83 29.20 -7.93
C HIS A 81 -3.13 28.36 -7.96
N ASN A 82 -3.53 27.90 -6.77
CA ASN A 82 -4.90 27.59 -6.30
C ASN A 82 -5.83 26.84 -7.28
N ASP A 83 -5.48 25.59 -7.60
CA ASP A 83 -6.44 24.66 -8.20
C ASP A 83 -7.28 23.99 -7.09
N PRO A 84 -8.63 24.15 -7.06
CA PRO A 84 -9.49 23.46 -6.09
C PRO A 84 -9.39 21.93 -6.17
N VAL A 85 -8.91 21.39 -7.29
CA VAL A 85 -8.59 19.98 -7.45
C VAL A 85 -7.35 19.62 -6.63
N LYS A 86 -6.31 20.46 -6.62
CA LYS A 86 -5.09 20.30 -5.78
C LYS A 86 -5.43 20.29 -4.29
N GLU A 87 -6.32 21.17 -3.83
CA GLU A 87 -6.71 21.23 -2.42
C GLU A 87 -7.44 19.96 -1.96
N ARG A 88 -8.35 19.44 -2.80
CA ARG A 88 -8.98 18.14 -2.56
C ARG A 88 -7.96 17.00 -2.52
N PHE A 89 -6.96 17.04 -3.39
CA PHE A 89 -5.89 16.04 -3.42
C PHE A 89 -4.96 16.12 -2.20
N CYS A 90 -4.52 17.30 -1.77
CA CYS A 90 -3.73 17.47 -0.55
C CYS A 90 -4.50 17.04 0.71
N HIS A 91 -5.81 17.31 0.76
CA HIS A 91 -6.65 16.85 1.86
C HIS A 91 -6.79 15.32 1.86
N ALA A 92 -6.96 14.72 0.67
CA ALA A 92 -7.00 13.27 0.52
C ALA A 92 -5.67 12.61 0.91
N TYR A 93 -4.52 13.21 0.54
CA TYR A 93 -3.18 12.76 0.92
C TYR A 93 -2.96 12.73 2.45
N ASN A 94 -3.31 13.82 3.14
CA ASN A 94 -3.18 13.91 4.60
C ASN A 94 -4.05 12.86 5.32
N ASN A 95 -5.21 12.52 4.76
CA ASN A 95 -6.06 11.46 5.30
C ASN A 95 -5.47 10.06 5.07
N VAL A 96 -4.76 9.82 3.95
CA VAL A 96 -4.11 8.53 3.65
C VAL A 96 -2.86 8.29 4.52
N LEU A 97 -2.04 9.31 4.79
CA LEU A 97 -0.88 9.19 5.70
C LEU A 97 -1.28 8.84 7.15
N SER A 98 -2.49 9.22 7.57
CA SER A 98 -3.05 8.83 8.87
C SER A 98 -3.36 7.32 8.97
N TYR A 99 -3.45 6.62 7.84
CA TYR A 99 -3.69 5.18 7.73
C TYR A 99 -2.40 4.33 7.71
N ASP A 100 -1.24 4.89 8.06
CA ASP A 100 0.02 4.13 8.28
C ASP A 100 -0.12 3.15 9.47
N GLY A 101 -0.96 2.13 9.30
CA GLY A 101 -0.79 0.84 9.92
C GLY A 101 0.43 0.24 9.25
N ALA A 102 1.52 0.13 10.00
CA ALA A 102 2.72 -0.56 9.59
C ALA A 102 2.37 -1.83 8.82
N PHE A 103 2.98 -2.01 7.65
CA PHE A 103 3.02 -3.29 6.96
C PHE A 103 3.88 -4.23 7.82
N ASP A 104 3.28 -4.74 8.90
CA ASP A 104 3.90 -5.70 9.78
C ASP A 104 3.74 -7.08 9.13
N THR A 105 4.77 -7.51 8.42
CA THR A 105 4.91 -8.89 7.92
C THR A 105 5.18 -9.91 9.03
N SER A 106 4.81 -9.61 10.27
CA SER A 106 4.90 -10.53 11.40
C SER A 106 3.71 -11.50 11.36
N ASP A 107 3.91 -12.65 10.69
CA ASP A 107 3.11 -13.84 10.97
C ASP A 107 3.25 -14.19 12.46
N PRO A 108 2.14 -14.42 13.19
CA PRO A 108 2.17 -14.84 14.58
C PRO A 108 2.23 -16.37 14.63
N ASP A 109 3.43 -16.94 14.76
CA ASP A 109 3.59 -18.24 15.40
C ASP A 109 5.07 -18.50 15.74
N THR A 110 5.53 -17.90 16.85
CA THR A 110 6.44 -18.57 17.78
C THR A 110 6.23 -18.02 19.19
N GLY A 111 5.47 -18.77 20.00
CA GLY A 111 5.65 -18.89 21.45
C GLY A 111 5.60 -17.62 22.31
N THR A 112 4.51 -17.49 23.06
CA THR A 112 4.41 -16.72 24.32
C THR A 112 5.68 -16.78 25.17
N ASN A 113 6.25 -15.60 25.49
CA ASN A 113 6.69 -15.17 26.83
C ASN A 113 6.91 -13.65 26.82
N GLY A 114 6.27 -12.94 27.76
CA GLY A 114 5.98 -11.51 27.66
C GLY A 114 7.15 -10.54 27.78
N LEU A 115 6.84 -9.24 27.67
CA LEU A 115 6.95 -8.26 28.76
C LEU A 115 6.93 -6.80 28.23
N LEU A 116 6.00 -6.01 28.80
CA LEU A 116 6.01 -4.54 29.02
C LEU A 116 6.18 -3.55 27.85
N ILE A 117 5.09 -2.82 27.60
CA ILE A 117 4.95 -1.34 27.58
C ILE A 117 6.26 -0.53 27.46
N LYS A 118 6.37 0.31 26.43
CA LYS A 118 6.35 1.79 26.56
C LYS A 118 6.23 2.49 25.21
N LYS A 119 5.11 3.22 25.04
CA LYS A 119 5.05 4.42 24.20
C LYS A 119 6.06 5.44 24.75
N ILE A 120 6.83 6.06 23.86
CA ILE A 120 7.38 7.40 24.02
C ILE A 120 6.83 8.20 22.84
#